data_AF-A0A958NEP1-F1
#
_entry.id   AF-A0A958NEP1-F1
#
_cell.length_a   1.000
_cell.length_b   1.000
_cell.length_c   1.000
_cell.angle_alpha   90.00
_cell.angle_beta   90.00
_cell.angle_gamma   90.00
#
_symmetry.space_group_name_H-M   'P 1'
#
loop_
_entity.id
_entity.type
_entity.pdbx_description
1 polymer ?
#
loop_
_entity_poly.entity_id
_entity_poly.type
_entity_poly.pdbx_seq_one_letter_code
_entity_poly.pdbx_strand_id
1 'polypeptide(L)'
;MWYYMLIREADYDVNTTVGDYIFAFFPLFPLVWKLSLLPITWVPLLNYVLFVTSLFLLFQSHSWNRMSSAHNRILFLIALTLPTIASFLMPYTEAVFAVTLAVALIGMMKGKYRMYFTGALLAAATRPSGTLIIGALFVLDLIRNHKLPLTILLREYLKKALPFALGTLLVGIYQHMVGSGSIFTFMDVQKGWGTKLAVPHDIRDWSHESFGMTMAVIFFIMPAVLFVMYQLLLKLKNKGNDLPVRELFTAPHEERKQYVFQFSAVYLGVMCLFAILFNGGNMHSIYRYICCTPFFYVFLLHGEKQLEQIPTKLTPPVFSILLLLGILFLSLVPYSTYWTFSDLGFFLLAGSVLLMITARRFAQRKLYLGLLATHIFFSALWTTWIFNMLLSDAWISV
;
A
#
# COMPACT_ATOMS: atom_id res chain seq x y z
N MET A 1 -6.32 6.51 -16.82
CA MET A 1 -6.31 5.53 -17.92
C MET A 1 -5.70 6.13 -19.18
N TRP A 2 -6.22 7.27 -19.65
CA TRP A 2 -5.76 7.93 -20.87
C TRP A 2 -4.27 8.26 -20.92
N TYR A 3 -3.69 8.84 -19.87
CA TYR A 3 -2.26 9.21 -19.84
C TYR A 3 -1.30 8.02 -20.04
N TYR A 4 -1.56 6.86 -19.42
CA TYR A 4 -0.70 5.69 -19.60
C TYR A 4 -0.84 5.08 -21.01
N MET A 5 -2.00 5.21 -21.64
CA MET A 5 -2.21 4.81 -23.03
C MET A 5 -1.42 5.72 -23.98
N LEU A 6 -1.48 7.05 -23.76
CA LEU A 6 -0.68 8.02 -24.49
C LEU A 6 0.82 7.73 -24.37
N ILE A 7 1.32 7.48 -23.16
CA ILE A 7 2.74 7.14 -22.94
C ILE A 7 3.12 5.83 -23.61
N ARG A 8 2.22 4.84 -23.66
CA ARG A 8 2.48 3.59 -24.36
C ARG A 8 2.65 3.80 -25.86
N GLU A 9 1.81 4.64 -26.47
CA GLU A 9 1.72 4.83 -27.92
C GLU A 9 2.75 5.85 -28.43
N ALA A 10 2.90 6.98 -27.75
CA ALA A 10 3.71 8.12 -28.16
C ALA A 10 4.87 8.44 -27.21
N ASP A 11 5.14 7.58 -26.21
CA ASP A 11 6.17 7.82 -25.19
C ASP A 11 5.94 9.15 -24.44
N TYR A 12 6.97 9.94 -24.15
CA TYR A 12 6.82 11.24 -23.50
C TYR A 12 6.83 12.41 -24.49
N ASP A 13 6.26 12.25 -25.69
CA ASP A 13 6.13 13.34 -26.66
C ASP A 13 5.05 14.36 -26.22
N VAL A 14 5.49 15.55 -25.82
CA VAL A 14 4.63 16.62 -25.30
C VAL A 14 3.68 17.18 -26.37
N ASN A 15 4.02 17.08 -27.67
CA ASN A 15 3.20 17.63 -28.74
C ASN A 15 1.98 16.77 -29.07
N THR A 16 2.11 15.46 -28.88
CA THR A 16 1.04 14.49 -29.14
C THR A 16 0.22 14.16 -27.89
N THR A 17 0.65 14.63 -26.73
CA THR A 17 0.02 14.37 -25.44
C THR A 17 -0.49 15.65 -24.77
N VAL A 18 -1.22 15.52 -23.65
CA VAL A 18 -1.94 16.62 -22.97
C VAL A 18 -0.98 17.53 -22.16
N GLY A 19 0.15 17.92 -22.76
CA GLY A 19 1.18 18.77 -22.16
C GLY A 19 2.01 18.07 -21.08
N ASP A 20 2.72 18.86 -20.26
CA ASP A 20 3.75 18.38 -19.33
C ASP A 20 3.25 17.41 -18.24
N TYR A 21 1.94 17.29 -18.04
CA TYR A 21 1.35 16.36 -17.07
C TYR A 21 1.74 14.89 -17.30
N ILE A 22 2.14 14.51 -18.52
CA ILE A 22 2.65 13.16 -18.79
C ILE A 22 3.87 12.79 -17.95
N PHE A 23 4.70 13.76 -17.58
CA PHE A 23 5.91 13.52 -16.78
C PHE A 23 5.61 13.18 -15.32
N ALA A 24 4.36 13.33 -14.85
CA ALA A 24 3.90 12.81 -13.57
C ALA A 24 3.91 11.27 -13.50
N PHE A 25 3.83 10.61 -14.65
CA PHE A 25 3.69 9.17 -14.76
C PHE A 25 5.04 8.53 -15.03
N PHE A 26 5.31 7.41 -14.36
CA PHE A 26 6.59 6.72 -14.41
C PHE A 26 6.58 5.60 -15.47
N PRO A 27 7.72 5.32 -16.12
CA PRO A 27 7.76 4.59 -17.39
C PRO A 27 7.55 3.08 -17.27
N LEU A 28 7.79 2.46 -16.11
CA LEU A 28 7.83 1.00 -16.04
C LEU A 28 6.47 0.34 -16.31
N PHE A 29 5.35 0.95 -15.89
CA PHE A 29 4.04 0.38 -16.18
C PHE A 29 3.67 0.45 -17.67
N PRO A 30 3.77 1.62 -18.35
CA PRO A 30 3.63 1.70 -19.81
C PRO A 30 4.53 0.72 -20.56
N LEU A 31 5.78 0.54 -20.12
CA LEU A 31 6.70 -0.41 -20.73
C LEU A 31 6.22 -1.85 -20.58
N VAL A 32 5.81 -2.27 -19.38
CA VAL A 32 5.24 -3.61 -19.14
C VAL A 32 4.01 -3.84 -20.03
N TRP A 33 3.13 -2.84 -20.12
CA TRP A 33 1.95 -2.91 -20.99
C TRP A 33 2.36 -3.00 -22.48
N LYS A 34 3.25 -2.13 -22.96
CA LYS A 34 3.77 -2.17 -24.33
C LYS A 34 4.35 -3.54 -24.69
N LEU A 35 5.17 -4.12 -23.81
CA LEU A 35 5.80 -5.44 -24.01
C LEU A 35 4.79 -6.60 -23.99
N SER A 36 3.68 -6.47 -23.26
CA SER A 36 2.62 -7.49 -23.25
C SER A 36 1.81 -7.56 -24.54
N LEU A 37 1.88 -6.52 -25.39
CA LEU A 37 1.07 -6.37 -26.61
C LEU A 37 -0.45 -6.45 -26.40
N LEU A 38 -0.93 -6.38 -25.16
CA LEU A 38 -2.35 -6.46 -24.85
C LEU A 38 -3.07 -5.14 -25.21
N PRO A 39 -4.28 -5.20 -25.77
CA PRO A 39 -5.12 -4.01 -25.88
C PRO A 39 -5.62 -3.60 -24.49
N ILE A 40 -6.13 -2.38 -24.40
CA ILE A 40 -6.53 -1.76 -23.12
C ILE A 40 -7.55 -2.56 -22.32
N THR A 41 -8.44 -3.28 -22.99
CA THR A 41 -9.48 -4.13 -22.39
C THR A 41 -8.92 -5.30 -21.58
N TRP A 42 -7.71 -5.78 -21.87
CA TRP A 42 -7.07 -6.89 -21.16
C TRP A 42 -6.08 -6.45 -20.08
N VAL A 43 -5.77 -5.17 -19.97
CA VAL A 43 -4.88 -4.64 -18.93
C VAL A 43 -5.39 -4.89 -17.51
N PRO A 44 -6.71 -4.76 -17.22
CA PRO A 44 -7.24 -5.14 -15.91
C PRO A 44 -6.89 -6.56 -15.50
N LEU A 45 -6.97 -7.52 -16.43
CA LEU A 45 -6.61 -8.91 -16.18
C LEU A 45 -5.11 -9.05 -15.92
N LEU A 46 -4.25 -8.41 -16.73
CA LEU A 46 -2.81 -8.38 -16.50
C LEU A 46 -2.47 -7.85 -15.10
N ASN A 47 -3.07 -6.73 -14.70
CA ASN A 47 -2.83 -6.13 -13.40
C ASN A 47 -3.34 -7.03 -12.27
N TYR A 48 -4.48 -7.69 -12.43
CA TYR A 48 -4.97 -8.65 -11.46
C TYR A 48 -4.01 -9.84 -11.29
N VAL A 49 -3.50 -10.40 -12.39
CA VAL A 49 -2.51 -11.50 -12.36
C VAL A 49 -1.23 -11.06 -11.65
N LEU A 50 -0.72 -9.85 -11.94
CA LEU A 50 0.45 -9.30 -11.27
C LEU A 50 0.21 -9.07 -9.76
N PHE A 51 -0.98 -8.58 -9.40
CA PHE A 51 -1.40 -8.43 -8.01
C PHE A 51 -1.44 -9.78 -7.28
N VAL A 52 -2.15 -10.78 -7.82
CA VAL A 52 -2.22 -12.14 -7.24
C VAL A 52 -0.83 -12.74 -7.11
N THR A 53 0.02 -12.57 -8.12
CA THR A 53 1.43 -13.01 -8.08
C THR A 53 2.18 -12.35 -6.93
N SER A 54 2.04 -11.03 -6.76
CA SER A 54 2.69 -10.30 -5.66
C SER A 54 2.24 -10.81 -4.29
N LEU A 55 0.94 -11.04 -4.11
CA LEU A 55 0.37 -11.54 -2.87
C LEU A 55 0.84 -12.96 -2.59
N PHE A 56 0.82 -13.83 -3.60
CA PHE A 56 1.30 -15.21 -3.51
C PHE A 56 2.79 -15.25 -3.12
N LEU A 57 3.63 -14.44 -3.75
CA LEU A 57 5.06 -14.34 -3.42
C LEU A 57 5.28 -13.91 -1.96
N LEU A 58 4.57 -12.89 -1.48
CA LEU A 58 4.64 -12.45 -0.09
C LEU A 58 4.19 -13.59 0.85
N PHE A 59 3.09 -14.25 0.55
CA PHE A 59 2.55 -15.33 1.35
C PHE A 59 3.52 -16.52 1.43
N GLN A 60 4.05 -16.97 0.29
CA GLN A 60 5.01 -18.07 0.19
C GLN A 60 6.31 -17.76 0.94
N SER A 61 6.83 -16.55 0.78
CA SER A 61 8.08 -16.13 1.44
C SER A 61 7.97 -16.13 2.97
N HIS A 62 6.75 -15.96 3.47
CA HIS A 62 6.51 -15.89 4.89
C HIS A 62 6.23 -17.25 5.53
N SER A 63 5.67 -18.18 4.75
CA SER A 63 4.80 -19.22 5.29
C SER A 63 4.85 -20.56 4.53
N TRP A 64 6.01 -21.03 4.03
CA TRP A 64 6.10 -22.36 3.40
C TRP A 64 5.54 -23.49 4.30
N ASN A 65 5.76 -23.44 5.61
CA ASN A 65 5.17 -24.40 6.58
C ASN A 65 3.78 -24.00 7.12
N ARG A 66 3.21 -22.88 6.68
CA ARG A 66 2.05 -22.23 7.30
C ARG A 66 0.80 -22.20 6.42
N MET A 67 0.89 -22.27 5.09
CA MET A 67 -0.29 -22.45 4.22
C MET A 67 -1.08 -23.73 4.52
N SER A 68 -0.49 -24.68 5.26
CA SER A 68 -1.17 -25.87 5.77
C SER A 68 -2.29 -25.54 6.76
N SER A 69 -2.21 -24.44 7.51
CA SER A 69 -3.25 -24.08 8.47
C SER A 69 -4.45 -23.42 7.77
N ALA A 70 -5.66 -23.81 8.19
CA ALA A 70 -6.91 -23.22 7.70
C ALA A 70 -6.93 -21.69 7.88
N HIS A 71 -6.35 -21.22 8.98
CA HIS A 71 -6.19 -19.80 9.30
C HIS A 71 -5.46 -19.01 8.21
N ASN A 72 -4.30 -19.51 7.76
CA ASN A 72 -3.53 -18.81 6.72
C ASN A 72 -4.27 -18.81 5.38
N ARG A 73 -4.98 -19.90 5.04
CA ARG A 73 -5.83 -19.93 3.84
C ARG A 73 -6.92 -18.85 3.92
N ILE A 74 -7.55 -18.68 5.08
CA ILE A 74 -8.57 -17.65 5.30
C ILE A 74 -7.96 -16.25 5.14
N LEU A 75 -6.80 -15.96 5.74
CA LEU A 75 -6.15 -14.65 5.57
C LEU A 75 -5.80 -14.35 4.10
N PHE A 76 -5.34 -15.37 3.37
CA PHE A 76 -5.07 -15.24 1.94
C PHE A 76 -6.34 -14.95 1.15
N LEU A 77 -7.44 -15.66 1.44
CA LEU A 77 -8.74 -15.42 0.80
C LEU A 77 -9.26 -14.01 1.11
N ILE A 78 -9.20 -13.56 2.36
CA ILE A 78 -9.60 -12.18 2.72
C ILE A 78 -8.75 -11.17 1.94
N ALA A 79 -7.43 -11.36 1.88
CA ALA A 79 -6.53 -10.47 1.14
C ALA A 79 -6.81 -10.43 -0.37
N LEU A 80 -7.28 -11.55 -0.95
CA LEU A 80 -7.73 -11.68 -2.34
C LEU A 80 -9.13 -11.13 -2.62
N THR A 81 -9.88 -10.74 -1.58
CA THR A 81 -11.25 -10.22 -1.72
C THR A 81 -11.43 -8.90 -0.99
N LEU A 82 -10.34 -8.18 -0.71
CA LEU A 82 -10.45 -6.82 -0.18
C LEU A 82 -11.10 -5.90 -1.21
N PRO A 83 -11.99 -4.99 -0.82
CA PRO A 83 -12.59 -4.04 -1.75
C PRO A 83 -11.53 -3.18 -2.48
N THR A 84 -10.38 -2.95 -1.85
CA THR A 84 -9.26 -2.19 -2.43
C THR A 84 -8.65 -2.84 -3.68
N ILE A 85 -9.03 -4.09 -3.99
CA ILE A 85 -8.63 -4.77 -5.24
C ILE A 85 -9.13 -4.04 -6.49
N ALA A 86 -10.21 -3.26 -6.37
CA ALA A 86 -10.66 -2.40 -7.45
C ALA A 86 -9.53 -1.52 -8.04
N SER A 87 -8.63 -1.00 -7.21
CA SER A 87 -7.48 -0.21 -7.70
C SER A 87 -6.46 -1.04 -8.49
N PHE A 88 -6.34 -2.34 -8.21
CA PHE A 88 -5.50 -3.26 -8.98
C PHE A 88 -6.16 -3.70 -10.30
N LEU A 89 -7.47 -3.53 -10.47
CA LEU A 89 -8.14 -3.77 -11.75
C LEU A 89 -8.02 -2.58 -12.70
N MET A 90 -7.75 -1.39 -12.18
CA MET A 90 -7.54 -0.22 -13.01
C MET A 90 -6.19 -0.33 -13.75
N PRO A 91 -6.07 0.21 -14.97
CA PRO A 91 -4.81 0.27 -15.72
C PRO A 91 -3.89 1.35 -15.13
N TYR A 92 -3.45 1.11 -13.90
CA TYR A 92 -2.56 1.94 -13.11
C TYR A 92 -1.32 1.15 -12.67
N THR A 93 -0.40 1.83 -11.99
CA THR A 93 0.92 1.30 -11.62
C THR A 93 0.91 0.38 -10.40
N GLU A 94 -0.19 0.31 -9.64
CA GLU A 94 -0.25 -0.38 -8.35
C GLU A 94 0.17 -1.85 -8.46
N ALA A 95 -0.26 -2.56 -9.52
CA ALA A 95 0.05 -3.98 -9.69
C ALA A 95 1.54 -4.23 -9.98
N VAL A 96 2.14 -3.44 -10.89
CA VAL A 96 3.57 -3.53 -11.19
C VAL A 96 4.41 -3.07 -9.99
N PHE A 97 3.98 -2.03 -9.29
CA PHE A 97 4.62 -1.60 -8.05
C PHE A 97 4.53 -2.70 -6.98
N ALA A 98 3.39 -3.36 -6.84
CA ALA A 98 3.19 -4.40 -5.85
C ALA A 98 4.11 -5.60 -6.09
N VAL A 99 4.23 -6.10 -7.32
CA VAL A 99 5.10 -7.24 -7.61
C VAL A 99 6.58 -6.89 -7.45
N THR A 100 7.03 -5.73 -7.95
CA THR A 100 8.43 -5.28 -7.86
C THR A 100 8.86 -5.03 -6.42
N LEU A 101 8.03 -4.35 -5.63
CA LEU A 101 8.31 -4.13 -4.22
C LEU A 101 8.16 -5.42 -3.40
N ALA A 102 7.24 -6.33 -3.73
CA ALA A 102 7.17 -7.64 -3.09
C ALA A 102 8.49 -8.42 -3.26
N VAL A 103 9.06 -8.43 -4.47
CA VAL A 103 10.40 -9.00 -4.73
C VAL A 103 11.46 -8.34 -3.84
N ALA A 104 11.41 -7.02 -3.68
CA ALA A 104 12.34 -6.29 -2.81
C ALA A 104 12.23 -6.74 -1.34
N LEU A 105 11.02 -6.78 -0.79
CA LEU A 105 10.76 -7.19 0.59
C LEU A 105 11.17 -8.66 0.83
N ILE A 106 10.96 -9.53 -0.15
CA ILE A 106 11.44 -10.93 -0.09
C ILE A 106 12.97 -10.98 -0.12
N GLY A 107 13.62 -10.15 -0.92
CA GLY A 107 15.07 -9.97 -0.92
C GLY A 107 15.60 -9.58 0.47
N MET A 108 14.94 -8.64 1.15
CA MET A 108 15.24 -8.28 2.53
C MET A 108 15.04 -9.46 3.50
N MET A 109 13.88 -10.13 3.47
CA MET A 109 13.60 -11.26 4.37
C MET A 109 14.59 -12.42 4.19
N LYS A 110 14.98 -12.72 2.94
CA LYS A 110 15.91 -13.79 2.59
C LYS A 110 17.40 -13.38 2.71
N GLY A 111 17.71 -12.11 3.02
CA GLY A 111 19.09 -11.61 3.05
C GLY A 111 19.77 -11.55 1.67
N LYS A 112 18.99 -11.62 0.58
CA LYS A 112 19.50 -11.60 -0.80
C LYS A 112 19.53 -10.17 -1.33
N TYR A 113 20.64 -9.46 -1.09
CA TYR A 113 20.76 -8.04 -1.47
C TYR A 113 20.50 -7.78 -2.95
N ARG A 114 20.97 -8.65 -3.86
CA ARG A 114 20.71 -8.50 -5.31
C ARG A 114 19.22 -8.49 -5.64
N MET A 115 18.46 -9.41 -5.04
CA MET A 115 17.00 -9.48 -5.20
C MET A 115 16.32 -8.23 -4.64
N TYR A 116 16.78 -7.75 -3.48
CA TYR A 116 16.31 -6.48 -2.91
C TYR A 116 16.58 -5.31 -3.85
N PHE A 117 17.82 -5.17 -4.31
CA PHE A 117 18.28 -4.07 -5.16
C PHE A 117 17.45 -3.99 -6.43
N THR A 118 17.32 -5.10 -7.16
CA THR A 118 16.54 -5.13 -8.41
C THR A 118 15.07 -4.81 -8.17
N GLY A 119 14.45 -5.40 -7.14
CA GLY A 119 13.04 -5.13 -6.83
C GLY A 119 12.79 -3.66 -6.44
N ALA A 120 13.66 -3.08 -5.60
CA ALA A 120 13.54 -1.71 -5.14
C ALA A 120 13.81 -0.68 -6.25
N LEU A 121 14.80 -0.93 -7.11
CA LEU A 121 15.08 -0.14 -8.30
C LEU A 121 13.87 -0.10 -9.24
N LEU A 122 13.31 -1.27 -9.56
CA LEU A 122 12.13 -1.38 -10.42
C LEU A 122 10.90 -0.75 -9.76
N ALA A 123 10.69 -0.93 -8.47
CA ALA A 123 9.58 -0.31 -7.74
C ALA A 123 9.66 1.22 -7.80
N ALA A 124 10.85 1.82 -7.63
CA ALA A 124 11.05 3.26 -7.82
C ALA A 124 10.77 3.70 -9.26
N ALA A 125 11.00 2.85 -10.26
CA ALA A 125 10.69 3.14 -11.65
C ALA A 125 9.19 3.01 -12.03
N THR A 126 8.33 2.57 -11.10
CA THR A 126 6.86 2.50 -11.34
C THR A 126 6.08 3.72 -10.86
N ARG A 127 6.55 4.40 -9.81
CA ARG A 127 5.84 5.53 -9.18
C ARG A 127 6.74 6.34 -8.26
N PRO A 128 6.43 7.62 -8.01
CA PRO A 128 7.23 8.52 -7.15
C PRO A 128 7.07 8.25 -5.64
N SER A 129 6.80 7.01 -5.22
CA SER A 129 6.74 6.67 -3.79
C SER A 129 8.13 6.46 -3.16
N GLY A 130 9.19 6.46 -3.98
CA GLY A 130 10.57 6.23 -3.54
C GLY A 130 10.98 7.13 -2.36
N THR A 131 10.64 8.43 -2.42
CA THR A 131 10.98 9.39 -1.36
C THR A 131 10.34 9.04 -0.02
N LEU A 132 9.06 8.67 0.00
CA LEU A 132 8.35 8.29 1.22
C LEU A 132 8.86 6.95 1.78
N ILE A 133 9.23 6.00 0.91
CA ILE A 133 9.86 4.74 1.28
C ILE A 133 11.24 4.99 1.91
N ILE A 134 12.05 5.85 1.29
CA ILE A 134 13.37 6.25 1.81
C ILE A 134 13.22 6.92 3.18
N GLY A 135 12.27 7.85 3.33
CA GLY A 135 11.95 8.49 4.61
C GLY A 135 11.53 7.48 5.68
N ALA A 136 10.68 6.51 5.34
CA ALA A 136 10.27 5.45 6.27
C ALA A 136 11.43 4.52 6.67
N LEU A 137 12.35 4.21 5.75
CA LEU A 137 13.60 3.47 6.06
C LEU A 137 14.46 4.26 7.06
N PHE A 138 14.63 5.56 6.83
CA PHE A 138 15.40 6.44 7.70
C PHE A 138 14.80 6.49 9.11
N VAL A 139 13.49 6.71 9.22
CA VAL A 139 12.77 6.74 10.51
C VAL A 139 12.94 5.41 11.24
N LEU A 140 12.75 4.27 10.56
CA LEU A 140 12.91 2.97 11.21
C LEU A 140 14.35 2.71 11.67
N ASP A 141 15.33 3.07 10.84
CA ASP A 141 16.74 2.89 11.18
C ASP A 141 17.14 3.78 12.35
N LEU A 142 16.71 5.05 12.39
CA LEU A 142 16.89 5.91 13.56
C LEU A 142 16.28 5.27 14.80
N ILE A 143 15.04 4.81 14.72
CA ILE A 143 14.32 4.18 15.84
C ILE A 143 15.08 2.94 16.35
N ARG A 144 15.41 1.98 15.48
CA ARG A 144 16.04 0.71 15.87
C ARG A 144 17.50 0.85 16.25
N ASN A 145 18.22 1.74 15.60
CA ASN A 145 19.67 1.81 15.62
C ASN A 145 20.17 3.15 16.19
N HIS A 146 19.36 3.87 16.98
CA HIS A 146 19.71 5.16 17.59
C HIS A 146 21.01 5.14 18.42
N LYS A 147 21.45 3.97 18.89
CA LYS A 147 22.69 3.79 19.67
C LYS A 147 23.92 3.50 18.80
N LEU A 148 23.75 3.27 17.50
CA LEU A 148 24.89 2.99 16.61
C LEU A 148 25.67 4.27 16.31
N PRO A 149 26.99 4.16 16.05
CA PRO A 149 27.75 5.24 15.44
C PRO A 149 27.10 5.71 14.14
N LEU A 150 27.05 7.03 13.92
CA LEU A 150 26.40 7.65 12.75
C LEU A 150 26.92 7.09 11.42
N THR A 151 28.21 6.75 11.34
CA THR A 151 28.82 6.18 10.13
C THR A 151 28.24 4.82 9.76
N ILE A 152 28.02 3.94 10.75
CA ILE A 152 27.43 2.61 10.54
C ILE A 152 25.94 2.76 10.19
N LEU A 153 25.23 3.63 10.91
CA LEU A 153 23.83 3.93 10.64
C LEU A 153 23.63 4.42 9.20
N LEU A 154 24.41 5.41 8.77
CA LEU A 154 24.35 5.97 7.41
C LEU A 154 24.71 4.94 6.36
N ARG A 155 25.74 4.11 6.59
CA ARG A 155 26.11 3.04 5.65
C ARG A 155 24.97 2.05 5.44
N GLU A 156 24.35 1.57 6.52
CA GLU A 156 23.22 0.64 6.44
C GLU A 156 22.01 1.29 5.76
N TYR A 157 21.68 2.51 6.15
CA TYR A 157 20.61 3.29 5.54
C TYR A 157 20.84 3.47 4.03
N LEU A 158 22.03 3.94 3.62
CA LEU A 158 22.38 4.15 2.22
C LEU A 158 22.29 2.87 1.40
N LYS A 159 22.74 1.73 1.94
CA LYS A 159 22.62 0.42 1.28
C LYS A 159 21.16 0.08 0.93
N LYS A 160 20.20 0.53 1.75
CA LYS A 160 18.76 0.36 1.53
C LYS A 160 18.15 1.47 0.68
N ALA A 161 18.54 2.73 0.87
CA ALA A 161 17.98 3.86 0.14
C ALA A 161 18.47 3.95 -1.32
N LEU A 162 19.71 3.54 -1.58
CA LEU A 162 20.38 3.69 -2.87
C LEU A 162 19.60 3.12 -4.07
N PRO A 163 19.04 1.88 -4.03
CA PRO A 163 18.29 1.35 -5.17
C PRO A 163 17.05 2.19 -5.50
N PHE A 164 16.35 2.74 -4.49
CA PHE A 164 15.21 3.61 -4.73
C PHE A 164 15.66 4.95 -5.34
N ALA A 165 16.74 5.54 -4.84
CA ALA A 165 17.30 6.77 -5.38
C ALA A 165 17.76 6.61 -6.84
N LEU A 166 18.47 5.52 -7.14
CA LEU A 166 18.91 5.19 -8.50
C LEU A 166 17.73 4.92 -9.42
N GLY A 167 16.70 4.20 -8.96
CA GLY A 167 15.49 3.97 -9.77
C GLY A 167 14.77 5.26 -10.13
N THR A 168 14.61 6.19 -9.18
CA THR A 168 14.03 7.52 -9.46
C THR A 168 14.92 8.34 -10.41
N LEU A 169 16.24 8.31 -10.22
CA LEU A 169 17.18 9.01 -11.10
C LEU A 169 17.12 8.46 -12.53
N LEU A 170 17.04 7.14 -12.71
CA LEU A 170 16.88 6.52 -14.03
C LEU A 170 15.60 6.99 -14.74
N VAL A 171 14.51 7.19 -13.99
CA VAL A 171 13.29 7.77 -14.56
C VAL A 171 13.52 9.21 -15.03
N GLY A 172 14.17 10.05 -14.21
CA GLY A 172 14.50 11.42 -14.60
C GLY A 172 15.41 11.49 -15.82
N ILE A 173 16.43 10.62 -15.89
CA ILE A 173 17.32 10.49 -17.07
C ILE A 173 16.51 10.06 -18.29
N TYR A 174 15.65 9.06 -18.17
CA TYR A 174 14.81 8.59 -19.26
C TYR A 174 13.89 9.70 -19.79
N GLN A 175 13.16 10.39 -18.90
CA GLN A 175 12.28 11.50 -19.28
C GLN A 175 13.07 12.63 -19.97
N HIS A 176 14.27 12.95 -19.48
CA HIS A 176 15.15 13.94 -20.11
C HIS A 176 15.56 13.53 -21.52
N MET A 177 15.95 12.26 -21.72
CA MET A 177 16.34 11.73 -23.04
C MET A 177 15.19 11.76 -24.06
N VAL A 178 13.94 11.58 -23.61
CA VAL A 178 12.76 11.58 -24.48
C VAL A 178 12.24 13.00 -24.77
N GLY A 179 12.81 14.04 -24.13
CA GLY A 179 12.56 15.44 -24.51
C GLY A 179 11.96 16.31 -23.42
N SER A 180 11.95 15.88 -22.15
CA SER A 180 11.46 16.72 -21.04
C SER A 180 12.31 17.97 -20.76
N GLY A 181 13.52 18.05 -21.34
CA GLY A 181 14.47 19.14 -21.14
C GLY A 181 15.18 19.13 -19.77
N SER A 182 14.72 18.36 -18.79
CA SER A 182 15.28 18.31 -17.43
C SER A 182 15.11 16.94 -16.76
N ILE A 183 16.13 16.49 -16.01
CA ILE A 183 16.01 15.29 -15.17
C ILE A 183 15.08 15.50 -13.96
N PHE A 184 14.67 16.74 -13.69
CA PHE A 184 13.81 17.13 -12.58
C PHE A 184 12.37 17.46 -13.01
N THR A 185 12.00 17.24 -14.27
CA THR A 185 10.66 17.63 -14.78
C THR A 185 9.51 17.08 -13.94
N PHE A 186 9.61 15.84 -13.43
CA PHE A 186 8.64 15.29 -12.48
C PHE A 186 8.40 16.21 -11.26
N MET A 187 9.47 16.77 -10.67
CA MET A 187 9.35 17.67 -9.51
C MET A 187 8.63 18.96 -9.87
N ASP A 188 8.83 19.46 -11.10
CA ASP A 188 8.16 20.67 -11.58
C ASP A 188 6.66 20.43 -11.78
N VAL A 189 6.28 19.27 -12.34
CA VAL A 189 4.86 18.86 -12.42
C VAL A 189 4.26 18.68 -11.02
N GLN A 190 5.00 18.08 -10.09
CA GLN A 190 4.52 17.83 -8.73
C GLN A 190 4.26 19.12 -7.94
N LYS A 191 5.02 20.20 -8.18
CA LYS A 191 4.76 21.53 -7.56
C LYS A 191 3.36 22.04 -7.88
N GLY A 192 2.82 21.68 -9.05
CA GLY A 192 1.46 22.03 -9.47
C GLY A 192 0.35 21.33 -8.67
N TRP A 193 0.65 20.29 -7.88
CA TRP A 193 -0.36 19.55 -7.12
C TRP A 193 -0.78 20.22 -5.81
N GLY A 194 -0.11 21.30 -5.42
CA GLY A 194 -0.50 22.08 -4.23
C GLY A 194 -0.30 21.33 -2.91
N THR A 195 0.47 20.24 -2.89
CA THR A 195 0.78 19.49 -1.66
C THR A 195 1.66 20.35 -0.75
N LYS A 196 1.07 20.87 0.32
CA LYS A 196 1.71 21.74 1.30
C LYS A 196 1.23 21.39 2.70
N LEU A 197 2.09 21.60 3.69
CA LEU A 197 1.69 21.42 5.09
C LEU A 197 0.49 22.32 5.39
N ALA A 198 -0.62 21.71 5.76
CA ALA A 198 -1.87 22.40 6.01
C ALA A 198 -2.71 21.61 7.03
N VAL A 199 -3.48 22.35 7.85
CA VAL A 199 -4.50 21.72 8.68
C VAL A 199 -5.61 21.20 7.75
N PRO A 200 -6.10 19.97 7.94
CA PRO A 200 -7.23 19.46 7.17
C PRO A 200 -8.42 20.40 7.22
N HIS A 201 -8.91 20.81 6.05
CA HIS A 201 -10.12 21.60 5.85
C HIS A 201 -10.86 21.03 4.65
N ASP A 202 -12.15 21.32 4.49
CA ASP A 202 -12.96 20.92 3.33
C ASP A 202 -12.71 19.49 2.86
N ILE A 203 -13.05 18.51 3.70
CA ILE A 203 -12.73 17.09 3.44
C ILE A 203 -13.35 16.64 2.12
N ARG A 204 -12.51 16.23 1.18
CA ARG A 204 -12.88 15.83 -0.20
C ARG A 204 -12.15 14.55 -0.59
N ASP A 205 -12.77 13.75 -1.46
CA ASP A 205 -12.15 12.59 -2.12
C ASP A 205 -12.50 12.59 -3.63
N TRP A 206 -11.87 11.72 -4.42
CA TRP A 206 -12.05 11.62 -5.87
C TRP A 206 -13.38 11.02 -6.26
N SER A 207 -13.90 10.13 -5.41
CA SER A 207 -15.15 9.43 -5.65
C SER A 207 -15.79 9.01 -4.33
N HIS A 208 -17.08 8.71 -4.39
CA HIS A 208 -17.87 8.32 -3.22
C HIS A 208 -17.41 6.97 -2.66
N GLU A 209 -17.11 6.04 -3.56
CA GLU A 209 -16.58 4.70 -3.27
C GLU A 209 -15.21 4.79 -2.59
N SER A 210 -14.36 5.68 -3.11
CA SER A 210 -13.03 5.94 -2.58
C SER A 210 -13.11 6.53 -1.17
N PHE A 211 -14.03 7.45 -0.94
CA PHE A 211 -14.25 8.07 0.36
C PHE A 211 -14.62 7.04 1.43
N GLY A 212 -15.58 6.15 1.15
CA GLY A 212 -15.95 5.06 2.05
C GLY A 212 -14.77 4.15 2.43
N MET A 213 -13.97 3.75 1.45
CA MET A 213 -12.76 2.96 1.71
C MET A 213 -11.71 3.74 2.52
N THR A 214 -11.50 5.02 2.22
CA THR A 214 -10.59 5.90 2.96
C THR A 214 -11.00 6.01 4.43
N MET A 215 -12.29 6.17 4.72
CA MET A 215 -12.79 6.19 6.10
C MET A 215 -12.54 4.87 6.81
N ALA A 216 -12.79 3.73 6.16
CA ALA A 216 -12.48 2.44 6.77
C ALA A 216 -10.97 2.27 7.06
N VAL A 217 -10.09 2.80 6.21
CA VAL A 217 -8.65 2.81 6.47
C VAL A 217 -8.30 3.64 7.70
N ILE A 218 -8.87 4.85 7.83
CA ILE A 218 -8.61 5.76 8.95
C ILE A 218 -9.12 5.19 10.27
N PHE A 219 -10.31 4.59 10.29
CA PHE A 219 -10.90 4.11 11.53
C PHE A 219 -10.46 2.70 11.91
N PHE A 220 -10.06 1.82 10.98
CA PHE A 220 -9.72 0.44 11.31
C PHE A 220 -8.25 0.07 11.10
N ILE A 221 -7.60 0.58 10.05
CA ILE A 221 -6.22 0.21 9.73
C ILE A 221 -5.24 1.15 10.44
N MET A 222 -5.48 2.46 10.43
CA MET A 222 -4.58 3.44 11.05
C MET A 222 -4.42 3.22 12.57
N PRO A 223 -5.46 2.95 13.37
CA PRO A 223 -5.28 2.70 14.80
C PRO A 223 -4.47 1.44 15.08
N ALA A 224 -4.62 0.39 14.25
CA ALA A 224 -3.80 -0.81 14.33
C ALA A 224 -2.33 -0.51 14.02
N VAL A 225 -2.06 0.29 12.99
CA VAL A 225 -0.70 0.74 12.65
C VAL A 225 -0.10 1.58 13.78
N LEU A 226 -0.84 2.55 14.31
CA LEU A 226 -0.41 3.39 15.43
C LEU A 226 -0.14 2.57 16.69
N PHE A 227 -0.98 1.57 16.99
CA PHE A 227 -0.74 0.65 18.10
C PHE A 227 0.56 -0.13 17.92
N VAL A 228 0.84 -0.66 16.73
CA VAL A 228 2.10 -1.37 16.44
C VAL A 228 3.31 -0.42 16.54
N MET A 229 3.18 0.82 16.05
CA MET A 229 4.23 1.83 16.19
C MET A 229 4.47 2.21 17.66
N TYR A 230 3.41 2.34 18.45
CA TYR A 230 3.52 2.57 19.89
C TYR A 230 4.25 1.42 20.60
N GLN A 231 3.89 0.17 20.29
CA GLN A 231 4.59 -1.02 20.82
C GLN A 231 6.06 -1.06 20.40
N LEU A 232 6.39 -0.60 19.19
CA LEU A 232 7.77 -0.47 18.74
C LEU A 232 8.54 0.52 19.60
N LEU A 233 7.96 1.71 19.86
CA LEU A 233 8.58 2.74 20.70
C LEU A 233 8.77 2.27 22.16
N LEU A 234 7.78 1.58 22.74
CA LEU A 234 7.90 1.01 24.09
C LEU A 234 9.02 -0.03 24.20
N LYS A 235 9.15 -0.91 23.20
CA LYS A 235 10.22 -1.93 23.19
C LYS A 235 11.62 -1.32 23.14
N LEU A 236 11.77 -0.12 22.57
CA LEU A 236 13.06 0.58 22.53
C LEU A 236 13.40 1.17 23.90
N LYS A 237 12.40 1.71 24.61
CA LYS A 237 12.59 2.20 25.97
C LYS A 237 13.03 1.09 26.93
N ASN A 238 12.53 -0.13 26.71
CA ASN A 238 12.74 -1.27 27.61
C ASN A 238 13.93 -2.17 27.23
N LYS A 239 14.51 -2.05 26.03
CA LYS A 239 15.71 -2.82 25.66
C LYS A 239 16.98 -2.14 26.17
N GLY A 240 17.69 -2.83 27.06
CA GLY A 240 19.06 -2.53 27.45
C GLY A 240 20.03 -2.51 26.25
N ASN A 241 21.28 -2.13 26.50
CA ASN A 241 22.30 -1.81 25.48
C ASN A 241 22.80 -2.98 24.61
N ASP A 242 22.30 -4.21 24.77
CA ASP A 242 23.00 -5.41 24.29
C ASP A 242 22.48 -5.99 22.97
N LEU A 243 21.97 -5.17 22.06
CA LEU A 243 21.75 -5.66 20.70
C LEU A 243 23.06 -5.58 19.91
N PRO A 244 23.63 -6.72 19.48
CA PRO A 244 24.82 -6.69 18.65
C PRO A 244 24.52 -5.94 17.34
N VAL A 245 25.43 -5.05 16.97
CA VAL A 245 25.40 -4.34 15.68
C VAL A 245 25.45 -5.39 14.57
N ARG A 246 24.38 -5.53 13.80
CA ARG A 246 24.32 -6.47 12.68
C ARG A 246 23.75 -5.78 11.45
N GLU A 247 24.45 -5.91 10.32
CA GLU A 247 23.92 -5.48 9.03
C GLU A 247 22.63 -6.25 8.72
N LEU A 248 21.61 -5.57 8.18
CA LEU A 248 20.29 -6.18 7.98
C LEU A 248 20.38 -7.46 7.11
N PHE A 249 21.19 -7.44 6.07
CA PHE A 249 21.28 -8.54 5.10
C PHE A 249 22.06 -9.75 5.62
N THR A 250 22.83 -9.61 6.69
CA THR A 250 23.55 -10.71 7.36
C THR A 250 22.86 -11.14 8.67
N ALA A 251 21.90 -10.35 9.17
CA ALA A 251 21.12 -10.68 10.36
C ALA A 251 20.33 -12.00 10.22
N PRO A 252 20.02 -12.68 11.34
CA PRO A 252 19.18 -13.87 11.35
C PRO A 252 17.84 -13.65 10.65
N HIS A 253 17.32 -14.70 10.02
CA HIS A 253 16.08 -14.64 9.23
C HIS A 253 14.88 -14.04 9.98
N GLU A 254 14.68 -14.40 11.25
CA GLU A 254 13.56 -13.86 12.06
C GLU A 254 13.72 -12.36 12.34
N GLU A 255 14.95 -11.87 12.51
CA GLU A 255 15.22 -10.46 12.70
C GLU A 255 14.92 -9.64 11.42
N ARG A 256 15.24 -10.21 10.25
CA ARG A 256 14.92 -9.61 8.95
C ARG A 256 13.42 -9.55 8.70
N LYS A 257 12.69 -10.62 9.02
CA LYS A 257 11.22 -10.65 8.98
C LYS A 257 10.61 -9.58 9.89
N GLN A 258 11.12 -9.48 11.12
CA GLN A 258 10.67 -8.45 12.06
C GLN A 258 10.98 -7.03 11.55
N TYR A 259 12.14 -6.82 10.93
CA TYR A 259 12.49 -5.54 10.31
C TYR A 259 11.50 -5.18 9.21
N VAL A 260 11.21 -6.10 8.28
CA VAL A 260 10.27 -5.88 7.17
C VAL A 260 8.86 -5.58 7.68
N PHE A 261 8.40 -6.25 8.74
CA PHE A 261 7.13 -5.94 9.38
C PHE A 261 7.11 -4.53 10.00
N GLN A 262 8.13 -4.17 10.78
CA GLN A 262 8.24 -2.84 11.39
C GLN A 262 8.35 -1.75 10.32
N PHE A 263 9.08 -2.01 9.25
CA PHE A 263 9.21 -1.11 8.12
C PHE A 263 7.87 -0.88 7.44
N SER A 264 7.10 -1.95 7.26
CA SER A 264 5.74 -1.85 6.75
C SER A 264 4.85 -0.98 7.64
N ALA A 265 4.88 -1.17 8.96
CA ALA A 265 4.11 -0.35 9.89
C ALA A 265 4.54 1.13 9.86
N VAL A 266 5.85 1.42 9.86
CA VAL A 266 6.38 2.79 9.77
C VAL A 266 6.00 3.43 8.43
N TYR A 267 6.12 2.72 7.31
CA TYR A 267 5.70 3.22 6.01
C TYR A 267 4.22 3.59 5.99
N LEU A 268 3.33 2.69 6.44
CA LEU A 268 1.89 2.97 6.47
C LEU A 268 1.58 4.17 7.37
N GLY A 269 2.25 4.28 8.54
CA GLY A 269 2.09 5.44 9.44
C GLY A 269 2.57 6.75 8.81
N VAL A 270 3.74 6.75 8.17
CA VAL A 270 4.28 7.92 7.44
C VAL A 270 3.36 8.32 6.30
N MET A 271 2.84 7.36 5.52
CA MET A 271 1.89 7.63 4.44
C MET A 271 0.59 8.26 4.95
N CYS A 272 0.03 7.74 6.04
CA CYS A 272 -1.17 8.32 6.66
C CYS A 272 -0.90 9.76 7.12
N LEU A 273 0.18 9.97 7.87
CA LEU A 273 0.54 11.30 8.39
C LEU A 273 0.82 12.27 7.24
N PHE A 274 1.53 11.83 6.22
CA PHE A 274 1.79 12.64 5.03
C PHE A 274 0.47 13.05 4.37
N ALA A 275 -0.44 12.11 4.12
CA ALA A 275 -1.70 12.42 3.45
C ALA A 275 -2.58 13.37 4.28
N ILE A 276 -2.66 13.18 5.60
CA ILE A 276 -3.45 14.05 6.47
C ILE A 276 -2.84 15.46 6.56
N LEU A 277 -1.51 15.55 6.71
CA LEU A 277 -0.83 16.82 6.99
C LEU A 277 -0.49 17.63 5.74
N PHE A 278 -0.31 17.01 4.57
CA PHE A 278 0.21 17.69 3.38
C PHE A 278 -0.81 17.85 2.24
N ASN A 279 -2.01 17.29 2.37
CA ASN A 279 -3.06 17.43 1.36
C ASN A 279 -4.16 18.42 1.74
N GLY A 280 -4.06 19.09 2.90
CA GLY A 280 -5.02 20.13 3.30
C GLY A 280 -6.47 19.65 3.40
N GLY A 281 -6.70 18.39 3.78
CA GLY A 281 -8.03 17.77 3.86
C GLY A 281 -8.49 17.10 2.57
N ASN A 282 -7.68 17.17 1.52
CA ASN A 282 -7.85 16.33 0.36
C ASN A 282 -7.41 14.88 0.67
N MET A 283 -8.40 13.99 0.80
CA MET A 283 -8.23 12.59 1.17
C MET A 283 -8.04 11.67 -0.05
N HIS A 284 -7.84 12.25 -1.23
CA HIS A 284 -7.68 11.55 -2.49
C HIS A 284 -6.79 10.31 -2.38
N SER A 285 -7.41 9.15 -2.59
CA SER A 285 -6.71 7.87 -2.73
C SER A 285 -5.87 7.45 -1.52
N ILE A 286 -6.18 7.93 -0.30
CA ILE A 286 -5.49 7.47 0.92
C ILE A 286 -5.54 5.95 1.05
N TYR A 287 -6.72 5.35 0.82
CA TYR A 287 -6.85 3.90 0.86
C TYR A 287 -5.94 3.20 -0.16
N ARG A 288 -5.75 3.78 -1.35
CA ARG A 288 -4.87 3.25 -2.40
C ARG A 288 -3.41 3.30 -1.96
N TYR A 289 -2.98 4.42 -1.38
CA TYR A 289 -1.61 4.59 -0.91
C TYR A 289 -1.25 3.70 0.28
N ILE A 290 -2.24 3.27 1.05
CA ILE A 290 -2.06 2.39 2.20
C ILE A 290 -2.24 0.94 1.76
N CYS A 291 -3.46 0.57 1.33
CA CYS A 291 -3.85 -0.81 1.07
C CYS A 291 -3.31 -1.38 -0.25
N CYS A 292 -3.09 -0.57 -1.27
CA CYS A 292 -2.57 -1.06 -2.56
C CYS A 292 -1.04 -1.06 -2.57
N THR A 293 -0.45 -1.55 -1.47
CA THR A 293 1.00 -1.67 -1.31
C THR A 293 1.37 -3.00 -0.65
N PRO A 294 2.50 -3.63 -1.03
CA PRO A 294 3.05 -4.79 -0.34
C PRO A 294 3.24 -4.61 1.17
N PHE A 295 3.49 -3.38 1.63
CA PHE A 295 3.60 -3.07 3.05
C PHE A 295 2.31 -3.37 3.81
N PHE A 296 1.16 -3.02 3.25
CA PHE A 296 -0.12 -3.36 3.86
C PHE A 296 -0.33 -4.87 3.96
N TYR A 297 0.01 -5.64 2.92
CA TYR A 297 -0.11 -7.09 2.97
C TYR A 297 0.89 -7.73 3.95
N VAL A 298 2.12 -7.22 4.05
CA VAL A 298 3.06 -7.66 5.10
C VAL A 298 2.47 -7.35 6.49
N PHE A 299 1.94 -6.14 6.69
CA PHE A 299 1.30 -5.75 7.94
C PHE A 299 0.10 -6.65 8.27
N LEU A 300 -0.76 -6.94 7.30
CA LEU A 300 -1.90 -7.84 7.43
C LEU A 300 -1.48 -9.25 7.85
N LEU A 301 -0.46 -9.81 7.20
CA LEU A 301 -0.02 -11.20 7.42
C LEU A 301 0.75 -11.42 8.72
N HIS A 302 1.33 -10.37 9.30
CA HIS A 302 2.18 -10.47 10.50
C HIS A 302 1.62 -9.74 11.70
N GLY A 303 0.80 -8.71 11.46
CA GLY A 303 0.24 -7.84 12.48
C GLY A 303 -0.73 -8.57 13.38
N GLU A 304 -1.32 -9.67 12.93
CA GLU A 304 -2.19 -10.52 13.73
C GLU A 304 -1.56 -10.94 15.06
N LYS A 305 -0.31 -11.44 15.06
CA LYS A 305 0.39 -11.84 16.29
C LYS A 305 0.56 -10.68 17.29
N GLN A 306 0.59 -9.46 16.78
CA GLN A 306 0.78 -8.25 17.57
C GLN A 306 -0.57 -7.75 18.09
N LEU A 307 -1.61 -7.87 17.27
CA LEU A 307 -2.99 -7.57 17.63
C LEU A 307 -3.59 -8.61 18.59
N GLU A 308 -3.08 -9.83 18.61
CA GLU A 308 -3.46 -10.86 19.59
C GLU A 308 -3.17 -10.48 21.04
N GLN A 309 -2.23 -9.56 21.24
CA GLN A 309 -1.93 -9.02 22.57
C GLN A 309 -3.10 -8.20 23.13
N ILE A 310 -4.04 -7.78 22.28
CA ILE A 310 -5.24 -7.08 22.69
C ILE A 310 -6.21 -8.10 23.34
N PRO A 311 -6.62 -7.87 24.60
CA PRO A 311 -7.58 -8.72 25.28
C PRO A 311 -8.84 -8.96 24.47
N THR A 312 -9.29 -10.22 24.39
CA THR A 312 -10.47 -10.65 23.62
C THR A 312 -11.73 -9.86 23.97
N LYS A 313 -11.87 -9.49 25.25
CA LYS A 313 -12.99 -8.71 25.79
C LYS A 313 -12.98 -7.26 25.31
N LEU A 314 -11.83 -6.71 24.92
CA LEU A 314 -11.69 -5.35 24.42
C LEU A 314 -11.87 -5.26 22.90
N THR A 315 -11.68 -6.35 22.16
CA THR A 315 -11.80 -6.31 20.70
C THR A 315 -13.20 -5.87 20.23
N PRO A 316 -14.33 -6.46 20.69
CA PRO A 316 -15.65 -6.03 20.26
C PRO A 316 -15.99 -4.57 20.59
N PRO A 317 -15.81 -4.06 21.84
CA PRO A 317 -16.17 -2.67 22.14
C PRO A 317 -15.30 -1.67 21.37
N VAL A 318 -14.00 -1.91 21.23
CA VAL A 318 -13.12 -1.04 20.43
C VAL A 318 -13.57 -1.03 18.98
N PHE A 319 -13.82 -2.20 18.39
CA PHE A 319 -14.29 -2.28 17.00
C PHE A 319 -15.64 -1.58 16.81
N SER A 320 -16.59 -1.76 17.73
CA SER A 320 -17.90 -1.09 17.68
C SER A 320 -17.80 0.42 17.80
N ILE A 321 -16.92 0.93 18.66
CA ILE A 321 -16.65 2.38 18.78
C ILE A 321 -16.07 2.92 17.47
N LEU A 322 -15.07 2.25 16.90
CA LEU A 322 -14.47 2.67 15.62
C LEU A 322 -15.48 2.61 14.46
N LEU A 323 -16.35 1.60 14.44
CA LEU A 323 -17.43 1.50 13.46
C LEU A 323 -18.45 2.63 13.61
N LEU A 324 -18.89 2.92 14.83
CA LEU A 324 -19.81 4.02 15.10
C LEU A 324 -19.20 5.37 14.70
N LEU A 325 -17.94 5.63 15.07
CA LEU A 325 -17.22 6.84 14.67
C LEU A 325 -17.09 6.96 13.15
N GLY A 326 -16.79 5.86 12.45
CA GLY A 326 -16.72 5.86 10.99
C GLY A 326 -18.07 6.13 10.32
N ILE A 327 -19.15 5.53 10.81
CA ILE A 327 -20.52 5.77 10.32
C ILE A 327 -20.96 7.22 10.58
N LEU A 328 -20.70 7.74 11.78
CA LEU A 328 -20.99 9.13 12.12
C LEU A 328 -20.20 10.08 11.21
N PHE A 329 -18.92 9.81 10.98
CA PHE A 329 -18.09 10.65 10.13
C PHE A 329 -18.57 10.64 8.67
N LEU A 330 -18.88 9.47 8.11
CA LEU A 330 -19.51 9.37 6.79
C LEU A 330 -20.79 10.21 6.74
N SER A 331 -21.69 10.04 7.71
CA SER A 331 -22.99 10.73 7.71
C SER A 331 -22.89 12.26 7.87
N LEU A 332 -21.80 12.77 8.46
CA LEU A 332 -21.60 14.20 8.71
C LEU A 332 -20.90 14.92 7.56
N VAL A 333 -20.19 14.20 6.69
CA VAL A 333 -19.52 14.82 5.55
C VAL A 333 -20.52 14.92 4.38
N PRO A 334 -20.66 16.11 3.74
CA PRO A 334 -21.62 16.33 2.65
C PRO A 334 -21.47 15.39 1.44
N TYR A 335 -20.39 14.63 1.39
CA TYR A 335 -20.09 13.67 0.34
C TYR A 335 -21.05 12.46 0.36
N SER A 336 -21.61 12.08 1.51
CA SER A 336 -22.51 10.91 1.65
C SER A 336 -23.80 11.24 2.39
N THR A 337 -24.56 12.21 1.88
CA THR A 337 -25.88 12.60 2.42
C THR A 337 -26.89 11.45 2.37
N TYR A 338 -26.72 10.50 1.44
CA TYR A 338 -27.54 9.30 1.30
C TYR A 338 -26.66 8.06 1.19
N TRP A 339 -27.08 7.00 1.88
CA TRP A 339 -26.41 5.71 1.81
C TRP A 339 -26.76 5.02 0.49
N THR A 340 -25.76 4.71 -0.31
CA THR A 340 -25.90 4.04 -1.61
C THR A 340 -25.03 2.78 -1.67
N PHE A 341 -25.11 2.04 -2.77
CA PHE A 341 -24.26 0.88 -2.97
C PHE A 341 -22.76 1.23 -3.02
N SER A 342 -22.40 2.48 -3.36
CA SER A 342 -21.03 2.99 -3.31
C SER A 342 -20.41 2.92 -1.91
N ASP A 343 -21.22 3.08 -0.85
CA ASP A 343 -20.76 3.03 0.55
C ASP A 343 -20.41 1.63 1.04
N LEU A 344 -20.84 0.59 0.31
CA LEU A 344 -20.60 -0.79 0.73
C LEU A 344 -19.10 -1.10 0.88
N GLY A 345 -18.22 -0.38 0.16
CA GLY A 345 -16.77 -0.48 0.31
C GLY A 345 -16.27 -0.22 1.74
N PHE A 346 -16.90 0.72 2.48
CA PHE A 346 -16.57 0.98 3.89
C PHE A 346 -16.84 -0.26 4.75
N PHE A 347 -18.06 -0.81 4.65
CA PHE A 347 -18.49 -1.96 5.43
C PHE A 347 -17.72 -3.22 5.07
N LEU A 348 -17.40 -3.42 3.79
CA LEU A 348 -16.59 -4.55 3.33
C LEU A 348 -15.14 -4.44 3.84
N LEU A 349 -14.56 -3.25 3.88
CA LEU A 349 -13.21 -3.12 4.42
C LEU A 349 -13.21 -3.30 5.95
N ALA A 350 -14.18 -2.72 6.66
CA ALA A 350 -14.37 -2.92 8.10
C ALA A 350 -14.60 -4.41 8.46
N GLY A 351 -15.48 -5.08 7.71
CA GLY A 351 -15.77 -6.50 7.85
C GLY A 351 -14.55 -7.38 7.58
N SER A 352 -13.71 -7.01 6.60
CA SER A 352 -12.45 -7.70 6.33
C SER A 352 -11.51 -7.62 7.54
N VAL A 353 -11.38 -6.44 8.16
CA VAL A 353 -10.57 -6.26 9.38
C VAL A 353 -11.13 -7.09 10.55
N LEU A 354 -12.45 -7.09 10.75
CA LEU A 354 -13.09 -7.90 11.79
C LEU A 354 -12.83 -9.40 11.59
N LEU A 355 -13.05 -9.90 10.36
CA LEU A 355 -12.81 -11.28 10.00
C LEU A 355 -11.34 -11.65 10.22
N MET A 356 -10.40 -10.79 9.85
CA MET A 356 -8.97 -11.02 10.08
C MET A 356 -8.61 -11.13 11.57
N ILE A 357 -9.05 -10.17 12.39
CA ILE A 357 -8.74 -10.16 13.84
C ILE A 357 -9.34 -11.39 14.54
N THR A 358 -10.46 -11.90 14.03
CA THR A 358 -11.17 -13.03 14.61
C THR A 358 -10.82 -14.38 13.98
N ALA A 359 -10.11 -14.40 12.86
CA ALA A 359 -9.77 -15.60 12.08
C ALA A 359 -9.14 -16.69 12.94
N ARG A 360 -8.11 -16.36 13.73
CA ARG A 360 -7.40 -17.37 14.53
C ARG A 360 -8.28 -18.12 15.52
N ARG A 361 -9.27 -17.41 16.09
CA ARG A 361 -10.13 -17.90 17.16
C ARG A 361 -11.30 -18.71 16.60
N PHE A 362 -11.81 -18.33 15.44
CA PHE A 362 -13.08 -18.85 14.93
C PHE A 362 -12.99 -19.47 13.53
N ALA A 363 -11.82 -19.54 12.89
CA ALA A 363 -11.60 -20.08 11.53
C ALA A 363 -12.25 -21.44 11.26
N GLN A 364 -12.37 -22.30 12.28
CA GLN A 364 -12.94 -23.64 12.15
C GLN A 364 -14.45 -23.70 12.43
N ARG A 365 -15.06 -22.61 12.93
CA ARG A 365 -16.49 -22.57 13.25
C ARG A 365 -17.31 -22.36 11.99
N LYS A 366 -18.36 -23.17 11.80
CA LYS A 366 -19.26 -23.07 10.64
C LYS A 366 -19.85 -21.66 10.45
N LEU A 367 -20.23 -21.00 11.55
CA LEU A 367 -20.73 -19.63 11.52
C LEU A 367 -19.71 -18.65 10.94
N TYR A 368 -18.43 -18.76 11.33
CA TYR A 368 -17.36 -17.92 10.80
C TYR A 368 -17.14 -18.17 9.31
N LEU A 369 -17.14 -19.43 8.87
CA LEU A 369 -17.03 -19.77 7.45
C LEU A 369 -18.22 -19.25 6.64
N GLY A 370 -19.43 -19.29 7.18
CA GLY A 370 -20.61 -18.67 6.58
C GLY A 370 -20.45 -17.16 6.43
N LEU A 371 -20.01 -16.46 7.50
CA LEU A 371 -19.74 -15.02 7.45
C LEU A 371 -18.64 -14.69 6.43
N LEU A 372 -17.57 -15.48 6.38
CA LEU A 372 -16.50 -15.31 5.40
C LEU A 372 -17.01 -15.51 3.97
N ALA A 373 -17.81 -16.54 3.70
CA ALA A 373 -18.37 -16.79 2.37
C ALA A 373 -19.30 -15.64 1.93
N THR A 374 -20.18 -15.19 2.83
CA THR A 374 -21.05 -14.02 2.60
C THR A 374 -20.22 -12.77 2.31
N HIS A 375 -19.17 -12.54 3.09
CA HIS A 375 -18.26 -11.41 2.91
C HIS A 375 -17.55 -11.44 1.55
N ILE A 376 -16.99 -12.59 1.18
CA ILE A 376 -16.35 -12.81 -0.13
C ILE A 376 -17.34 -12.55 -1.27
N PHE A 377 -18.58 -13.05 -1.14
CA PHE A 377 -19.63 -12.83 -2.14
C PHE A 377 -19.94 -11.35 -2.33
N PHE A 378 -20.18 -10.60 -1.24
CA PHE A 378 -20.46 -9.17 -1.35
C PHE A 378 -19.25 -8.36 -1.80
N SER A 379 -18.03 -8.72 -1.39
CA SER A 379 -16.80 -8.14 -1.93
C SER A 379 -16.68 -8.34 -3.43
N ALA A 380 -16.90 -9.56 -3.92
CA ALA A 380 -16.86 -9.86 -5.35
C ALA A 380 -17.94 -9.09 -6.13
N LEU A 381 -19.16 -9.03 -5.59
CA LEU A 381 -20.27 -8.27 -6.17
C LEU A 381 -19.91 -6.78 -6.28
N TRP A 382 -19.43 -6.18 -5.20
CA TRP A 382 -19.06 -4.77 -5.16
C TRP A 382 -17.88 -4.46 -6.09
N THR A 383 -16.82 -5.26 -6.08
CA THR A 383 -15.68 -5.08 -6.99
C THR A 383 -16.08 -5.26 -8.45
N THR A 384 -16.98 -6.21 -8.76
CA THR A 384 -17.52 -6.38 -10.13
C THR A 384 -18.33 -5.17 -10.55
N TRP A 385 -19.13 -4.60 -9.65
CA TRP A 385 -19.87 -3.37 -9.91
C TRP A 385 -18.95 -2.18 -10.18
N ILE A 386 -17.90 -1.98 -9.37
CA ILE A 386 -16.86 -0.95 -9.63
C ILE A 386 -16.20 -1.17 -10.99
N PHE A 387 -15.85 -2.42 -11.30
CA PHE A 387 -15.22 -2.76 -12.57
C PHE A 387 -16.15 -2.49 -13.76
N ASN A 388 -17.44 -2.80 -13.63
CA ASN A 388 -18.44 -2.47 -14.65
C ASN A 388 -18.60 -0.96 -14.85
N MET A 389 -18.58 -0.19 -13.75
CA MET A 389 -18.59 1.28 -13.81
C MET A 389 -17.36 1.82 -14.56
N LEU A 390 -16.18 1.23 -14.33
CA LEU A 390 -14.96 1.56 -15.07
C LEU A 390 -15.11 1.26 -16.57
N LEU A 391 -15.65 0.09 -16.94
CA LEU A 391 -15.84 -0.30 -18.34
C LEU A 391 -16.91 0.53 -19.07
N SER A 392 -17.85 1.11 -18.32
CA SER A 392 -18.94 1.94 -18.87
C SER A 392 -18.59 3.43 -18.88
N ASP A 393 -17.35 3.81 -18.54
CA ASP A 393 -16.90 5.20 -18.34
C ASP A 393 -17.74 6.01 -17.34
N ALA A 394 -18.53 5.35 -16.49
CA ALA A 394 -19.40 5.97 -15.50
C ALA A 394 -18.63 6.66 -14.36
N TRP A 395 -17.32 6.46 -14.29
CA TRP A 395 -16.42 7.11 -13.33
C TRP A 395 -16.03 8.55 -13.70
N ILE A 396 -16.28 8.97 -14.94
CA ILE A 396 -15.81 10.27 -15.47
C ILE A 396 -16.92 11.35 -15.41
N SER A 397 -18.15 10.98 -15.06
CA SER A 397 -19.32 11.85 -15.20
C SER A 397 -19.83 12.49 -13.90
N VAL A 398 -18.96 12.80 -12.92
CA VAL A 398 -19.33 13.61 -11.74
C VAL A 398 -18.46 14.85 -11.63
#